data_AF-A0AAV6U5U6-F1
#
_entry.id   AF-A0AAV6U5U6-F1
#
_cell.length_a   1.000
_cell.length_b   1.000
_cell.length_c   1.000
_cell.angle_alpha   90.00
_cell.angle_beta   90.00
_cell.angle_gamma   90.00
#
_symmetry.space_group_name_H-M   'P 1'
#
loop_
_entity.id
_entity.type
_entity.pdbx_description
1 polymer ?
#
loop_
_entity_poly.entity_id
_entity_poly.type
_entity_poly.pdbx_seq_one_letter_code
_entity_poly.pdbx_strand_id
1 'polypeptide(L)'
;MVKFAVTTSPRSLKKMKELHQSPSTSAESIAAYTPDEALSLIVDLSLGKDDYLNLREGAKVRGANIYPPYNVIANAKKLCYPPNITITETAAQVPLQDLLDLTVKRLSQVQSEVLLQHALGEVTEIQMIYKWGLDGSGGHSIYKQSFMNNPQYGDSHI
;
A
#
# COMPACT_ATOMS: atom_id res chain seq x y z
N MET A 1 41.71 2.11 -66.68
CA MET A 1 40.69 3.19 -66.71
C MET A 1 39.38 2.56 -67.17
N VAL A 2 38.22 2.59 -66.53
CA VAL A 2 37.67 3.13 -65.28
C VAL A 2 36.55 2.15 -64.90
N LYS A 3 36.51 1.61 -63.66
CA LYS A 3 35.33 0.85 -63.18
C LYS A 3 34.37 1.84 -62.51
N PHE A 4 33.23 2.09 -63.14
CA PHE A 4 32.12 2.80 -62.49
C PHE A 4 31.46 1.87 -61.47
N ALA A 5 31.56 2.22 -60.20
CA ALA A 5 30.81 1.58 -59.12
C ALA A 5 29.46 2.30 -58.98
N VAL A 6 28.40 1.73 -59.53
CA VAL A 6 27.02 2.18 -59.24
C VAL A 6 26.14 0.95 -58.97
N THR A 7 26.28 0.36 -57.78
CA THR A 7 25.25 -0.51 -57.19
C THR A 7 25.35 -0.49 -55.66
N THR A 8 25.37 0.69 -55.05
CA THR A 8 25.14 0.81 -53.60
C THR A 8 23.64 0.94 -53.37
N SER A 9 22.96 -0.20 -53.26
CA SER A 9 21.59 -0.30 -52.74
C SER A 9 21.49 0.54 -51.46
N PRO A 10 20.46 1.39 -51.26
CA PRO A 10 20.42 2.29 -50.12
C PRO A 10 20.21 1.48 -48.84
N ARG A 11 21.31 1.13 -48.15
CA ARG A 11 21.27 0.59 -46.78
C ARG A 11 20.52 1.54 -45.84
N SER A 12 20.42 2.82 -46.19
CA SER A 12 19.67 3.84 -45.46
C SER A 12 18.15 3.57 -45.41
N LEU A 13 17.52 3.15 -46.51
CA LEU A 13 16.06 2.90 -46.53
C LEU A 13 15.65 1.65 -45.74
N LYS A 14 16.46 0.59 -45.79
CA LYS A 14 16.23 -0.61 -44.96
C LYS A 14 16.39 -0.30 -43.47
N LYS A 15 17.43 0.47 -43.11
CA LYS A 15 17.68 0.90 -41.73
C LYS A 15 16.58 1.84 -41.21
N MET A 16 16.04 2.71 -42.06
CA MET A 16 14.89 3.57 -41.71
C MET A 16 13.59 2.77 -41.53
N LYS A 17 13.34 1.73 -42.36
CA LYS A 17 12.21 0.81 -42.15
C LYS A 17 12.38 -0.03 -40.88
N GLU A 18 13.59 -0.50 -40.59
CA GLU A 18 13.88 -1.23 -39.35
C GLU A 18 13.73 -0.36 -38.10
N LEU A 19 14.01 0.95 -38.16
CA LEU A 19 13.72 1.89 -37.07
C LEU A 19 12.21 2.16 -36.87
N HIS A 20 11.41 2.04 -37.93
CA HIS A 20 9.95 2.15 -37.85
C HIS A 20 9.23 0.81 -37.58
N GLN A 21 9.91 -0.32 -37.76
CA GLN A 21 9.38 -1.68 -37.52
C GLN A 21 9.97 -2.34 -36.26
N SER A 22 11.08 -1.85 -35.73
CA SER A 22 11.35 -1.98 -34.31
C SER A 22 10.20 -1.28 -33.61
N PRO A 23 9.51 -1.90 -32.63
CA PRO A 23 8.60 -1.16 -31.79
C PRO A 23 9.39 0.03 -31.25
N SER A 24 9.08 1.21 -31.77
CA SER A 24 9.48 2.48 -31.20
C SER A 24 9.24 2.36 -29.71
N THR A 25 10.31 2.46 -28.91
CA THR A 25 10.30 2.68 -27.46
C THR A 25 8.95 2.36 -26.86
N SER A 26 8.70 1.09 -26.50
CA SER A 26 7.48 0.71 -25.79
C SER A 26 7.30 1.72 -24.68
N ALA A 27 6.32 2.62 -24.82
CA ALA A 27 6.04 3.64 -23.83
C ALA A 27 5.94 2.89 -22.51
N GLU A 28 6.88 3.13 -21.59
CA GLU A 28 6.91 2.47 -20.29
C GLU A 28 5.51 2.66 -19.69
N SER A 29 4.74 1.57 -19.64
CA SER A 29 3.37 1.64 -19.16
C SER A 29 3.46 2.05 -17.70
N ILE A 30 2.90 3.22 -17.36
CA ILE A 30 2.94 3.74 -16.00
C ILE A 30 2.32 2.68 -15.09
N ALA A 31 3.11 2.15 -14.16
CA ALA A 31 2.65 1.12 -13.23
C ALA A 31 1.54 1.71 -12.34
N ALA A 32 0.40 1.02 -12.29
CA ALA A 32 -0.68 1.39 -11.38
C ALA A 32 -0.32 0.96 -9.95
N TYR A 33 -0.79 1.73 -8.98
CA TYR A 33 -0.67 1.42 -7.57
C TYR A 33 -1.46 0.15 -7.25
N THR A 34 -0.82 -0.76 -6.53
CA THR A 34 -1.49 -1.84 -5.82
C THR A 34 -2.37 -1.28 -4.69
N PRO A 35 -3.34 -2.06 -4.19
CA PRO A 35 -4.18 -1.63 -3.07
C PRO A 35 -3.38 -1.26 -1.81
N ASP A 36 -2.31 -2.00 -1.51
CA ASP A 36 -1.47 -1.78 -0.35
C ASP A 36 -0.58 -0.54 -0.51
N GLU A 37 -0.02 -0.30 -1.71
CA GLU A 37 0.73 0.94 -1.99
C GLU A 37 -0.17 2.17 -1.93
N ALA A 38 -1.41 2.08 -2.45
CA ALA A 38 -2.38 3.17 -2.35
C ALA A 38 -2.83 3.41 -0.90
N LEU A 39 -2.96 2.34 -0.09
CA LEU A 39 -3.23 2.46 1.33
C LEU A 39 -2.07 3.13 2.07
N SER A 40 -0.83 2.75 1.77
CA SER A 40 0.38 3.42 2.31
C SER A 40 0.35 4.90 1.97
N LEU A 41 0.12 5.25 0.71
CA LEU A 41 0.04 6.64 0.26
C LEU A 41 -1.01 7.45 1.05
N ILE A 42 -2.19 6.88 1.32
CA ILE A 42 -3.23 7.53 2.14
C ILE A 42 -2.72 7.79 3.56
N VAL A 43 -2.02 6.85 4.18
CA VAL A 43 -1.50 6.97 5.54
C VAL A 43 -0.35 7.98 5.59
N ASP A 44 0.63 7.84 4.70
CA ASP A 44 1.84 8.66 4.64
C ASP A 44 1.51 10.13 4.39
N LEU A 45 0.50 10.40 3.57
CA LEU A 45 0.03 11.74 3.26
C LEU A 45 -1.16 12.20 4.13
N SER A 46 -1.60 11.37 5.09
CA SER A 46 -2.76 11.65 5.95
C SER A 46 -4.03 12.09 5.18
N LEU A 47 -4.31 11.43 4.05
CA LEU A 47 -5.43 11.80 3.18
C LEU A 47 -6.77 11.36 3.76
N GLY A 48 -7.76 12.25 3.69
CA GLY A 48 -9.15 11.88 3.83
C GLY A 48 -9.62 11.00 2.66
N LYS A 49 -10.73 10.29 2.84
CA LYS A 49 -11.37 9.52 1.75
C LYS A 49 -11.68 10.42 0.55
N ASP A 50 -12.23 11.60 0.79
CA ASP A 50 -12.64 12.51 -0.28
C ASP A 50 -11.43 13.12 -1.00
N ASP A 51 -10.36 13.43 -0.27
CA ASP A 51 -9.08 13.88 -0.86
C ASP A 51 -8.50 12.82 -1.80
N TYR A 52 -8.50 11.56 -1.37
CA TYR A 52 -8.07 10.45 -2.22
C TYR A 52 -8.93 10.30 -3.48
N LEU A 53 -10.25 10.42 -3.35
CA LEU A 53 -11.17 10.34 -4.49
C LEU A 53 -10.94 11.49 -5.48
N ASN A 54 -10.72 12.71 -4.99
CA ASN A 54 -10.37 13.87 -5.80
C ASN A 54 -9.02 13.69 -6.51
N LEU A 55 -8.00 13.19 -5.80
CA LEU A 55 -6.69 12.86 -6.37
C LEU A 55 -6.82 11.85 -7.52
N ARG A 56 -7.56 10.77 -7.29
CA ARG A 56 -7.82 9.73 -8.28
C ARG A 56 -8.55 10.28 -9.51
N GLU A 57 -9.61 11.05 -9.30
CA GLU A 57 -10.38 11.63 -10.41
C GLU A 57 -9.54 12.63 -11.21
N GLY A 58 -8.77 13.49 -10.52
CA GLY A 58 -7.85 14.44 -11.15
C GLY A 58 -6.80 13.75 -12.04
N ALA A 59 -6.26 12.60 -11.61
CA ALA A 59 -5.35 11.81 -12.43
C ALA A 59 -6.08 11.15 -13.61
N LYS A 60 -7.26 10.58 -13.38
CA LYS A 60 -8.05 9.86 -14.38
C LYS A 60 -8.49 10.78 -15.53
N VAL A 61 -8.93 12.00 -15.24
CA VAL A 61 -9.31 13.02 -16.25
C VAL A 61 -8.12 13.40 -17.15
N ARG A 62 -6.89 13.28 -16.64
CA ARG A 62 -5.65 13.52 -17.39
C ARG A 62 -5.13 12.28 -18.13
N GLY A 63 -5.92 11.20 -18.17
CA GLY A 63 -5.56 9.94 -18.82
C GLY A 63 -4.69 9.01 -17.97
N ALA A 64 -4.43 9.33 -16.70
CA ALA A 64 -3.66 8.49 -15.79
C ALA A 64 -4.58 7.71 -14.84
N ASN A 65 -4.91 6.46 -15.20
CA ASN A 65 -5.70 5.56 -14.36
C ASN A 65 -4.80 4.70 -13.45
N ILE A 66 -3.98 5.36 -12.63
CA ILE A 66 -2.93 4.71 -11.82
C ILE A 66 -3.38 4.40 -10.39
N TYR A 67 -4.46 5.03 -9.91
CA TYR A 67 -4.93 4.87 -8.54
C TYR A 67 -6.12 3.89 -8.46
N PRO A 68 -6.06 2.85 -7.61
CA PRO A 68 -7.15 1.89 -7.47
C PRO A 68 -8.42 2.54 -6.90
N PRO A 69 -9.61 1.98 -7.15
CA PRO A 69 -10.83 2.48 -6.55
C PRO A 69 -10.84 2.24 -5.03
N TYR A 70 -11.45 3.17 -4.29
CA TYR A 70 -11.38 3.20 -2.82
C TYR A 70 -11.97 1.94 -2.16
N ASN A 71 -12.94 1.26 -2.78
CA ASN A 71 -13.50 0.02 -2.24
C ASN A 71 -12.44 -1.10 -2.12
N VAL A 72 -11.50 -1.18 -3.05
CA VAL A 72 -10.42 -2.18 -3.01
C VAL A 72 -9.41 -1.83 -1.91
N ILE A 73 -9.13 -0.54 -1.72
CA ILE A 73 -8.28 -0.04 -0.63
C ILE A 73 -8.95 -0.29 0.72
N ALA A 74 -10.26 -0.09 0.82
CA ALA A 74 -11.02 -0.37 2.02
C ALA A 74 -10.96 -1.86 2.39
N ASN A 75 -10.92 -2.76 1.40
CA ASN A 75 -10.71 -4.18 1.64
C ASN A 75 -9.28 -4.46 2.14
N ALA A 76 -8.25 -3.86 1.52
CA ALA A 76 -6.87 -3.95 2.02
C ALA A 76 -6.75 -3.44 3.47
N LYS A 77 -7.40 -2.32 3.79
CA LYS A 77 -7.47 -1.77 5.15
C LYS A 77 -8.12 -2.76 6.13
N LYS A 78 -9.19 -3.45 5.74
CA LYS A 78 -9.86 -4.46 6.58
C LYS A 78 -8.98 -5.68 6.84
N LEU A 79 -8.14 -6.08 5.89
CA LEU A 79 -7.16 -7.16 6.10
C LEU A 79 -6.12 -6.82 7.17
N CYS A 80 -5.97 -5.53 7.50
CA CYS A 80 -5.08 -5.03 8.54
C CYS A 80 -5.70 -5.04 9.94
N TYR A 81 -6.98 -5.38 10.10
CA TYR A 81 -7.66 -5.35 11.38
C TYR A 81 -7.63 -6.71 12.07
N PRO A 82 -7.30 -6.76 13.38
CA PRO A 82 -7.38 -8.00 14.13
C PRO A 82 -8.85 -8.45 14.28
N PRO A 83 -9.10 -9.76 14.42
CA PRO A 83 -10.43 -10.25 14.76
C PRO A 83 -10.83 -9.88 16.19
N ASN A 84 -12.11 -10.07 16.52
CA ASN A 84 -12.65 -9.97 17.89
C ASN A 84 -12.43 -8.62 18.61
N ILE A 85 -12.36 -7.52 17.85
CA ILE A 85 -12.31 -6.17 18.42
C ILE A 85 -13.61 -5.91 19.16
N THR A 86 -13.50 -5.54 20.44
CA THR A 86 -14.62 -5.09 21.26
C THR A 86 -14.54 -3.58 21.42
N ILE A 87 -15.59 -2.87 21.01
CA ILE A 87 -15.69 -1.42 21.10
C ILE A 87 -16.90 -1.09 21.97
N THR A 88 -16.67 -0.31 23.01
CA THR A 88 -17.71 0.31 23.84
C THR A 88 -17.65 1.82 23.66
N GLU A 89 -18.55 2.56 24.30
CA GLU A 89 -18.52 4.03 24.21
C GLU A 89 -17.26 4.65 24.85
N THR A 90 -16.60 3.93 25.77
CA THR A 90 -15.50 4.46 26.59
C THR A 90 -14.18 3.71 26.41
N ALA A 91 -14.17 2.58 25.70
CA ALA A 91 -12.98 1.77 25.52
C ALA A 91 -13.02 0.97 24.22
N ALA A 92 -11.84 0.61 23.74
CA ALA A 92 -11.66 -0.39 22.70
C ALA A 92 -10.59 -1.38 23.17
N GLN A 93 -10.84 -2.67 22.97
CA GLN A 93 -9.92 -3.73 23.33
C GLN A 93 -9.88 -4.81 22.26
N VAL A 94 -8.73 -5.47 22.15
CA VAL A 94 -8.49 -6.61 21.27
C VAL A 94 -7.78 -7.70 22.06
N PRO A 95 -8.11 -9.00 21.85
CA PRO A 95 -7.33 -10.07 22.43
C PRO A 95 -5.86 -10.00 22.00
N LEU A 96 -4.95 -10.15 22.96
CA LEU A 96 -3.52 -10.06 22.69
C LEU A 96 -3.07 -11.09 21.64
N GLN A 97 -3.58 -12.32 21.73
CA GLN A 97 -3.24 -13.38 20.78
C GLN A 97 -3.64 -13.00 19.34
N ASP A 98 -4.86 -12.47 19.16
CA ASP A 98 -5.37 -12.05 17.85
C ASP A 98 -4.50 -10.93 17.24
N LEU A 99 -3.99 -10.03 18.08
CA LEU A 99 -3.07 -8.97 17.66
C LEU A 99 -1.69 -9.53 17.26
N LEU A 100 -1.13 -10.45 18.05
CA LEU A 100 0.17 -11.07 17.78
C LEU A 100 0.12 -11.93 16.52
N ASP A 101 -0.91 -12.76 16.36
CA ASP A 101 -1.08 -13.64 15.18
C ASP A 101 -1.19 -12.83 13.89
N LEU A 102 -1.97 -11.74 13.90
CA LEU A 102 -2.07 -10.85 12.76
C LEU A 102 -0.72 -10.20 12.45
N THR A 103 0.00 -9.74 13.48
CA THR A 103 1.32 -9.10 13.32
C THR A 103 2.33 -10.06 12.71
N VAL A 104 2.42 -11.30 13.24
CA VAL A 104 3.26 -12.38 12.72
C VAL A 104 2.96 -12.67 11.26
N LYS A 105 1.68 -12.85 10.94
CA LYS A 105 1.22 -13.15 9.57
C LYS A 105 1.62 -12.06 8.58
N ARG A 106 1.48 -10.79 8.96
CA ARG A 106 1.84 -9.67 8.07
C ARG A 106 3.34 -9.51 7.93
N LEU A 107 4.08 -9.64 9.02
CA LEU A 107 5.55 -9.60 8.98
C LEU A 107 6.10 -10.73 8.11
N SER A 108 5.56 -11.95 8.22
CA SER A 108 6.03 -13.08 7.41
C SER A 108 5.72 -12.92 5.92
N GLN A 109 4.63 -12.25 5.56
CA GLN A 109 4.32 -11.91 4.17
C GLN A 109 5.33 -10.90 3.61
N VAL A 110 5.57 -9.80 4.34
CA VAL A 110 6.48 -8.72 3.91
C VAL A 110 7.93 -9.18 3.88
N GLN A 111 8.35 -9.97 4.86
CA GLN A 111 9.72 -10.47 5.00
C GLN A 111 9.91 -11.85 4.36
N SER A 112 8.96 -12.32 3.54
CA SER A 112 8.98 -13.68 2.99
C SER A 112 10.29 -14.02 2.28
N GLU A 113 10.81 -13.10 1.46
CA GLU A 113 12.10 -13.28 0.77
C GLU A 113 13.28 -13.42 1.75
N VAL A 114 13.33 -12.57 2.78
CA VAL A 114 14.38 -12.61 3.81
C VAL A 114 14.30 -13.90 4.62
N LEU A 115 13.08 -14.29 5.01
CA LEU A 115 12.84 -15.55 5.72
C LEU A 115 13.30 -16.74 4.88
N LEU A 116 12.96 -16.79 3.59
CA LEU A 116 13.36 -17.88 2.69
C LEU A 116 14.86 -17.91 2.42
N GLN A 117 15.54 -16.76 2.37
CA GLN A 117 16.99 -16.69 2.20
C GLN A 117 17.76 -17.23 3.41
N HIS A 118 17.23 -17.01 4.62
CA HIS A 118 17.89 -17.40 5.87
C HIS A 118 17.40 -18.74 6.44
N ALA A 119 16.23 -19.22 6.02
CA ALA A 119 15.70 -20.55 6.33
C ALA A 119 16.36 -21.62 5.43
N LEU A 120 17.63 -21.94 5.70
CA LEU A 120 18.32 -23.03 5.02
C LEU A 120 17.83 -24.39 5.55
N GLY A 121 16.96 -25.05 4.79
CA GLY A 121 16.37 -26.36 5.15
C GLY A 121 15.00 -26.26 5.80
N GLU A 122 14.54 -27.34 6.42
CA GLU A 122 13.26 -27.36 7.12
C GLU A 122 13.34 -26.60 8.44
N VAL A 123 12.73 -25.41 8.49
CA VAL A 123 12.53 -24.67 9.73
C VAL A 123 11.28 -25.19 10.42
N THR A 124 11.47 -25.80 11.59
CA THR A 124 10.37 -26.37 12.40
C THR A 124 9.83 -25.39 13.44
N GLU A 125 10.61 -24.37 13.80
CA GLU A 125 10.25 -23.42 14.85
C GLU A 125 10.83 -22.02 14.56
N ILE A 126 10.01 -20.99 14.81
CA ILE A 126 10.40 -19.58 14.76
C ILE A 126 10.00 -18.94 16.08
N GLN A 127 10.98 -18.40 16.80
CA GLN A 127 10.73 -17.67 18.03
C GLN A 127 10.57 -16.17 17.73
N MET A 128 9.46 -15.59 18.17
CA MET A 128 9.24 -14.14 18.13
C MET A 128 9.34 -13.54 19.54
N ILE A 129 10.12 -12.48 19.66
CA ILE A 129 10.33 -11.75 20.91
C ILE A 129 9.65 -10.39 20.79
N TYR A 130 8.70 -10.11 21.67
CA TYR A 130 7.90 -8.87 21.65
C TYR A 130 8.28 -7.95 22.83
N LYS A 131 8.05 -6.65 22.64
CA LYS A 131 8.10 -5.63 23.70
C LYS A 131 6.73 -4.95 23.77
N TRP A 132 6.21 -4.72 24.97
CA TRP A 132 4.94 -4.04 25.17
C TRP A 132 5.00 -3.08 26.38
N GLY A 133 4.05 -2.17 26.45
CA GLY A 133 3.90 -1.17 27.51
C GLY A 133 2.63 -0.33 27.29
N LEU A 134 2.30 0.50 28.27
CA LEU A 134 1.16 1.42 28.25
C LEU A 134 1.63 2.78 28.74
N ASP A 135 1.10 3.86 28.16
CA ASP A 135 1.36 5.23 28.56
C ASP A 135 0.08 6.05 28.48
N GLY A 136 -0.06 7.06 29.35
CA GLY A 136 -1.20 7.97 29.38
C GLY A 136 -0.83 9.31 28.74
N SER A 137 -1.80 9.99 28.12
CA SER A 137 -1.53 11.30 27.49
C SER A 137 -2.55 12.36 27.90
N GLY A 138 -2.15 13.62 27.90
CA GLY A 138 -3.00 14.75 28.30
C GLY A 138 -3.33 15.68 27.13
N GLY A 139 -4.31 16.58 27.33
CA GLY A 139 -4.65 17.61 26.34
C GLY A 139 -5.57 17.13 25.21
N HIS A 140 -6.27 16.01 25.39
CA HIS A 140 -7.26 15.52 24.45
C HIS A 140 -8.47 16.47 24.35
N SER A 141 -9.02 16.58 23.14
CA SER A 141 -10.24 17.36 22.89
C SER A 141 -11.44 16.68 23.55
N ILE A 142 -12.31 17.47 24.18
CA ILE A 142 -13.55 16.98 24.81
C ILE A 142 -14.69 17.12 23.82
N TYR A 143 -15.36 16.02 23.50
CA TYR A 143 -16.52 16.04 22.62
C TYR A 143 -17.83 16.16 23.41
N LYS A 144 -18.83 16.83 22.82
CA LYS A 144 -20.19 16.95 23.38
C LYS A 144 -21.04 15.71 23.08
N GLN A 145 -20.50 14.53 23.37
CA GLN A 145 -21.18 13.24 23.18
C GLN A 145 -21.81 12.80 24.50
N SER A 146 -23.05 12.31 24.45
CA SER A 146 -23.71 11.72 25.63
C SER A 146 -23.33 10.25 25.76
N PHE A 147 -22.87 9.84 26.94
CA PHE A 147 -22.61 8.43 27.26
C PHE A 147 -23.79 7.83 28.04
N MET A 148 -24.19 6.60 27.68
CA MET A 148 -25.37 5.94 28.25
C MET A 148 -25.25 5.67 29.76
N ASN A 149 -24.03 5.49 30.26
CA ASN A 149 -23.80 4.97 31.63
C ASN A 149 -23.07 5.92 32.58
N ASN A 150 -22.58 7.09 32.13
CA ASN A 150 -21.86 7.98 33.03
C ASN A 150 -21.80 9.45 32.54
N PRO A 151 -22.74 10.32 32.96
CA PRO A 151 -22.75 11.72 32.53
C PRO A 151 -21.60 12.56 33.11
N GLN A 152 -20.79 12.00 34.02
CA GLN A 152 -19.64 12.68 34.63
C GLN A 152 -18.30 12.35 33.95
N TYR A 153 -18.25 11.35 33.07
CA TYR A 153 -17.02 10.98 32.35
C TYR A 153 -17.07 11.56 30.94
N GLY A 154 -16.14 12.46 30.64
CA GLY A 154 -15.79 12.87 29.28
C GLY A 154 -14.36 12.43 28.95
N ASP A 155 -13.92 12.72 27.72
CA ASP A 155 -12.60 12.35 27.16
C ASP A 155 -11.37 12.93 27.91
N SER A 156 -11.57 13.52 29.08
CA SER A 156 -10.57 14.29 29.83
C SER A 156 -9.44 13.46 30.43
N HIS A 157 -9.57 12.13 30.55
CA HIS A 157 -8.52 11.26 31.08
C HIS A 157 -8.59 9.83 30.48
N ILE A 158 -7.86 9.64 29.38
CA ILE A 158 -7.24 8.37 28.99
C ILE A 158 -5.73 8.65 28.93
#